data_AF-A0A9P7BWX9-F1
#
_entry.id   AF-A0A9P7BWX9-F1
#
_cell.length_a   1.000
_cell.length_b   1.000
_cell.length_c   1.000
_cell.angle_alpha   90.00
_cell.angle_beta   90.00
_cell.angle_gamma   90.00
#
_symmetry.space_group_name_H-M   'P 1'
#
loop_
_entity.id
_entity.type
_entity.pdbx_description
1 polymer ?
#
loop_
_entity_poly.entity_id
_entity_poly.type
_entity_poly.pdbx_seq_one_letter_code
_entity_poly.pdbx_strand_id
1 'polypeptide(L)'
;MNVHITCRVNTTDYLLHHLQVVASSTPRSWPLDDYRLSFLFPDLRPAVVRSHNSPFYLLFKAVDILPSDYQSVVSNAATCLQLPVSGVLSRPPVDPIRRSLSQLRLSTFYVLEPSTNLLRARTNSEMTVYPYIARRFLRLARENKIIISLFLVRPFIPVHVAPLGAHPFTPDQSNAVDATPFLKALNLISSGPAGIFSSKIYRNRCIAGVNPPTQKHPLPHKKWTLFWKFTLIYACRNVWY
;
A
#
# COMPACT_ATOMS: atom_id res chain seq x y z
N MET A 1 -15.23 7.94 -39.49
CA MET A 1 -15.52 6.50 -39.32
C MET A 1 -15.19 6.15 -37.88
N ASN A 2 -16.22 6.09 -37.04
CA ASN A 2 -16.12 5.89 -35.60
C ASN A 2 -15.81 4.42 -35.30
N VAL A 3 -14.67 4.15 -34.66
CA VAL A 3 -14.40 2.85 -34.06
C VAL A 3 -14.47 3.03 -32.54
N HIS A 4 -15.70 2.96 -32.04
CA HIS A 4 -16.00 2.69 -30.64
C HIS A 4 -15.63 1.22 -30.36
N ILE A 5 -14.47 0.98 -29.75
CA ILE A 5 -14.20 -0.31 -29.10
C ILE A 5 -14.73 -0.19 -27.66
N THR A 6 -15.99 -0.57 -27.51
CA THR A 6 -16.66 -0.89 -26.25
C THR A 6 -16.08 -2.20 -25.69
N CYS A 7 -14.89 -2.13 -25.08
CA CYS A 7 -14.48 -3.08 -24.06
C CYS A 7 -14.39 -2.34 -22.72
N ARG A 8 -15.53 -1.85 -22.23
CA ARG A 8 -15.69 -1.37 -20.86
C ARG A 8 -15.96 -2.56 -19.93
N VAL A 9 -14.97 -3.42 -19.72
CA VAL A 9 -14.81 -3.95 -18.36
C VAL A 9 -13.98 -2.90 -17.66
N ASN A 10 -14.63 -2.06 -16.84
CA ASN A 10 -13.93 -1.08 -16.05
C ASN A 10 -12.88 -1.85 -15.23
N THR A 11 -11.60 -1.53 -15.39
CA THR A 11 -10.52 -2.23 -14.68
C THR A 11 -10.80 -2.30 -13.18
N THR A 12 -11.43 -1.27 -12.61
CA THR A 12 -11.92 -1.24 -11.24
C THR A 12 -12.92 -2.36 -10.94
N ASP A 13 -13.90 -2.61 -11.81
CA ASP A 13 -14.88 -3.68 -11.65
C ASP A 13 -14.22 -5.06 -11.73
N TYR A 14 -13.21 -5.24 -12.60
CA TYR A 14 -12.41 -6.46 -12.67
C TYR A 14 -11.63 -6.70 -11.37
N LEU A 15 -11.02 -5.66 -10.80
CA LEU A 15 -10.37 -5.75 -9.49
C LEU A 15 -11.39 -6.13 -8.43
N LEU A 16 -12.47 -5.35 -8.29
CA LEU A 16 -13.52 -5.54 -7.28
C LEU A 16 -14.11 -6.95 -7.34
N HIS A 17 -14.41 -7.47 -8.53
CA HIS A 17 -14.86 -8.85 -8.72
C HIS A 17 -13.88 -9.85 -8.11
N HIS A 18 -12.58 -9.73 -8.42
CA HIS A 18 -11.58 -10.61 -7.85
C HIS A 18 -11.35 -10.41 -6.35
N LEU A 19 -11.51 -9.18 -5.82
CA LEU A 19 -11.47 -8.94 -4.37
C LEU A 19 -12.64 -9.63 -3.66
N GLN A 20 -13.84 -9.59 -4.25
CA GLN A 20 -15.04 -10.26 -3.72
C GLN A 20 -14.88 -11.79 -3.74
N VAL A 21 -14.38 -12.37 -4.84
CA VAL A 21 -14.11 -13.82 -4.92
C VAL A 21 -13.09 -14.28 -3.86
N VAL A 22 -12.07 -13.46 -3.60
CA VAL A 22 -11.11 -13.76 -2.53
C VAL A 22 -11.71 -13.59 -1.13
N ALA A 23 -12.61 -12.62 -0.93
CA ALA A 23 -13.37 -12.46 0.31
C ALA A 23 -14.18 -13.72 0.64
N SER A 24 -14.83 -14.31 -0.36
CA SER A 24 -15.62 -15.54 -0.20
C SER A 24 -14.78 -16.78 0.13
N SER A 25 -13.51 -16.81 -0.29
CA SER A 25 -12.61 -17.97 -0.10
C SER A 25 -11.65 -17.83 1.08
N THR A 26 -11.32 -16.59 1.48
CA THR A 26 -10.40 -16.27 2.59
C THR A 26 -10.93 -15.09 3.42
N PRO A 27 -12.02 -15.27 4.17
CA PRO A 27 -12.69 -14.20 4.92
C PRO A 27 -11.82 -13.56 6.02
N ARG A 28 -10.67 -14.18 6.34
CA ARG A 28 -9.71 -13.67 7.35
C ARG A 28 -8.77 -12.60 6.78
N SER A 29 -8.65 -12.51 5.47
CA SER A 29 -7.78 -11.55 4.77
C SER A 29 -8.53 -10.59 3.86
N TRP A 30 -9.86 -10.70 3.78
CA TRP A 30 -10.77 -9.96 2.90
C TRP A 30 -12.21 -10.00 3.44
N PRO A 31 -13.03 -8.95 3.24
CA PRO A 31 -12.83 -7.81 2.37
C PRO A 31 -11.84 -6.76 2.92
N LEU A 32 -11.33 -5.90 2.04
CA LEU A 32 -10.79 -4.59 2.43
C LEU A 32 -11.96 -3.62 2.36
N ASP A 33 -12.11 -2.79 3.39
CA ASP A 33 -13.14 -1.75 3.39
C ASP A 33 -12.83 -0.67 2.33
N ASP A 34 -11.55 -0.46 2.02
CA ASP A 34 -11.09 0.35 0.90
C ASP A 34 -10.16 -0.45 -0.03
N TYR A 35 -10.67 -0.80 -1.21
CA TYR A 35 -9.90 -1.54 -2.22
C TYR A 35 -8.64 -0.80 -2.68
N ARG A 36 -8.58 0.53 -2.52
CA ARG A 36 -7.45 1.33 -2.97
C ARG A 36 -6.16 1.00 -2.22
N LEU A 37 -6.28 0.48 -0.99
CA LEU A 37 -5.14 -0.03 -0.23
C LEU A 37 -4.42 -1.18 -0.97
N SER A 38 -5.13 -1.97 -1.78
CA SER A 38 -4.49 -3.02 -2.60
C SER A 38 -3.61 -2.47 -3.72
N PHE A 39 -3.84 -1.24 -4.21
CA PHE A 39 -2.92 -0.62 -5.16
C PHE A 39 -1.61 -0.20 -4.48
N LEU A 40 -1.66 0.19 -3.21
CA LEU A 40 -0.52 0.73 -2.46
C LEU A 40 0.32 -0.34 -1.78
N PHE A 41 -0.32 -1.42 -1.30
CA PHE A 41 0.33 -2.43 -0.46
C PHE A 41 0.32 -3.79 -1.16
N PRO A 42 1.47 -4.31 -1.64
CA PRO A 42 1.54 -5.53 -2.44
C PRO A 42 0.94 -6.78 -1.79
N ASP A 43 1.10 -6.92 -0.48
CA ASP A 43 0.58 -8.05 0.28
C ASP A 43 -0.95 -8.00 0.47
N LEU A 44 -1.59 -6.88 0.13
CA LEU A 44 -3.04 -6.74 0.06
C LEU A 44 -3.60 -7.01 -1.35
N ARG A 45 -2.84 -7.59 -2.28
CA ARG A 45 -3.34 -7.89 -3.64
C ARG A 45 -3.67 -9.37 -3.79
N PRO A 46 -4.84 -9.74 -4.34
CA PRO A 46 -5.13 -11.11 -4.73
C PRO A 46 -4.03 -11.71 -5.60
N ALA A 47 -3.76 -13.00 -5.45
CA ALA A 47 -2.75 -13.68 -6.27
C ALA A 47 -3.07 -13.59 -7.78
N VAL A 48 -4.35 -13.66 -8.15
CA VAL A 48 -4.81 -13.58 -9.54
C VAL A 48 -4.45 -12.25 -10.20
N VAL A 49 -4.60 -11.14 -9.48
CA VAL A 49 -4.31 -9.80 -10.01
C VAL A 49 -2.81 -9.45 -9.97
N ARG A 50 -2.00 -10.20 -9.19
CA ARG A 50 -0.53 -10.09 -9.20
C ARG A 50 0.14 -10.87 -10.33
N SER A 51 -0.60 -11.74 -11.02
CA SER A 51 -0.07 -12.54 -12.13
C SER A 51 0.47 -11.65 -13.25
N HIS A 52 1.52 -12.09 -13.94
CA HIS A 52 2.06 -11.43 -15.13
C HIS A 52 1.04 -11.30 -16.27
N ASN A 53 0.02 -12.17 -16.26
CA ASN A 53 -1.09 -12.13 -17.21
C ASN A 53 -2.22 -11.18 -16.79
N SER A 54 -2.13 -10.56 -15.61
CA SER A 54 -3.14 -9.61 -15.15
C SER A 54 -2.98 -8.28 -15.89
N PRO A 55 -4.09 -7.61 -16.28
CA PRO A 55 -4.03 -6.24 -16.78
C PRO A 55 -3.43 -5.25 -15.77
N PHE A 56 -3.39 -5.61 -14.48
CA PHE A 56 -2.82 -4.79 -13.43
C PHE A 56 -1.32 -4.97 -13.19
N TYR A 57 -0.70 -5.99 -13.79
CA TYR A 57 0.68 -6.36 -13.47
C TYR A 57 1.64 -5.17 -13.55
N LEU A 58 1.55 -4.41 -14.64
CA LEU A 58 2.44 -3.27 -14.89
C LEU A 58 2.10 -2.06 -14.04
N LEU A 59 0.82 -1.81 -13.78
CA LEU A 59 0.40 -0.76 -12.87
C LEU A 59 0.95 -1.02 -11.47
N PHE A 60 0.79 -2.25 -10.97
CA PHE A 60 1.32 -2.65 -9.68
C PHE A 60 2.84 -2.54 -9.63
N LYS A 61 3.55 -3.00 -10.67
CA LYS A 61 5.01 -2.83 -10.75
C LYS A 61 5.41 -1.35 -10.74
N ALA A 62 4.66 -0.49 -11.43
CA ALA A 62 4.96 0.93 -11.47
C ALA A 62 4.78 1.59 -10.09
N VAL A 63 3.69 1.27 -9.38
CA VAL A 63 3.44 1.77 -8.03
C VAL A 63 4.44 1.23 -7.02
N ASP A 64 4.82 -0.05 -7.10
CA ASP A 64 5.77 -0.70 -6.17
C ASP A 64 7.19 -0.12 -6.24
N ILE A 65 7.55 0.51 -7.35
CA ILE A 65 8.86 1.15 -7.54
C ILE A 65 8.89 2.54 -6.89
N LEU A 66 7.74 3.14 -6.58
CA LEU A 66 7.70 4.44 -5.95
C LEU A 66 8.28 4.39 -4.53
N PRO A 67 9.14 5.36 -4.15
CA PRO A 67 9.58 5.47 -2.78
C PRO A 67 8.38 5.68 -1.87
N SER A 68 8.14 4.71 -1.00
CA SER A 68 7.02 4.72 -0.05
C SER A 68 7.45 5.45 1.23
N ASP A 69 7.58 6.78 1.16
CA ASP A 69 7.75 7.59 2.36
C ASP A 69 6.39 8.05 2.89
N TYR A 70 5.94 7.37 3.95
CA TYR A 70 4.69 7.66 4.65
C TYR A 70 4.90 8.30 6.02
N GLN A 71 6.11 8.82 6.33
CA GLN A 71 6.41 9.44 7.63
C GLN A 71 5.44 10.58 7.98
N SER A 72 5.04 11.37 6.98
CA SER A 72 4.12 12.49 7.15
C SER A 72 2.64 12.09 7.12
N VAL A 73 2.29 10.87 6.69
CA VAL A 73 0.90 10.43 6.52
C VAL A 73 0.18 10.33 7.85
N VAL A 74 -0.93 11.07 7.99
CA VAL A 74 -1.87 10.89 9.10
C VAL A 74 -2.95 9.95 8.62
N SER A 75 -3.04 8.76 9.21
CA SER A 75 -4.06 7.76 8.91
C SER A 75 -4.84 7.44 10.18
N ASN A 76 -6.14 7.18 10.05
CA ASN A 76 -6.97 6.77 11.18
C ASN A 76 -6.68 5.32 11.62
N ALA A 77 -7.16 4.99 12.81
CA ALA A 77 -6.96 3.68 13.43
C ALA A 77 -7.56 2.55 12.58
N ALA A 78 -8.77 2.73 12.04
CA ALA A 78 -9.45 1.74 11.23
C ALA A 78 -8.65 1.37 9.98
N THR A 79 -8.11 2.37 9.29
CA THR A 79 -7.25 2.19 8.12
C THR A 79 -5.98 1.44 8.47
N CYS A 80 -5.32 1.83 9.57
CA CYS A 80 -4.12 1.16 10.05
C CYS A 80 -4.36 -0.34 10.30
N LEU A 81 -5.50 -0.72 10.88
CA LEU A 81 -5.83 -2.13 11.16
C LEU A 81 -5.97 -2.98 9.88
N GLN A 82 -6.26 -2.38 8.73
CA GLN A 82 -6.36 -3.07 7.43
C GLN A 82 -5.00 -3.29 6.76
N LEU A 83 -3.95 -2.59 7.19
CA LEU A 83 -2.63 -2.67 6.57
C LEU A 83 -1.90 -3.98 6.92
N PRO A 84 -1.10 -4.53 5.98
CA PRO A 84 -0.27 -5.69 6.25
C PRO A 84 0.99 -5.27 7.04
N VAL A 85 1.60 -6.21 7.76
CA VAL A 85 2.85 -5.97 8.50
C VAL A 85 3.94 -5.43 7.59
N SER A 86 4.08 -5.94 6.37
CA SER A 86 5.08 -5.46 5.40
C SER A 86 4.92 -3.98 5.03
N GLY A 87 3.69 -3.47 5.03
CA GLY A 87 3.38 -2.09 4.66
C GLY A 87 3.66 -1.06 5.74
N VAL A 88 3.92 -1.50 6.97
CA VAL A 88 4.11 -0.60 8.13
C VAL A 88 5.51 -0.60 8.70
N LEU A 89 6.45 -1.31 8.08
CA LEU A 89 7.86 -1.25 8.47
C LEU A 89 8.49 0.00 7.87
N SER A 90 9.17 0.80 8.69
CA SER A 90 9.86 2.02 8.21
C SER A 90 11.09 1.70 7.40
N ARG A 91 11.73 0.56 7.70
CA ARG A 91 12.94 0.10 7.04
C ARG A 91 12.92 -1.43 6.98
N PRO A 92 13.62 -2.01 6.00
CA PRO A 92 13.86 -3.44 5.98
C PRO A 92 14.48 -3.87 7.32
N PRO A 93 13.92 -4.88 8.00
CA PRO A 93 14.50 -5.37 9.25
C PRO A 93 15.84 -6.05 8.96
N VAL A 94 16.76 -5.97 9.93
CA VAL A 94 18.09 -6.61 9.83
C VAL A 94 17.94 -8.11 9.54
N ASP A 95 17.02 -8.74 10.25
CA ASP A 95 16.57 -10.10 9.98
C ASP A 95 15.25 -10.08 9.19
N PRO A 96 15.21 -10.62 7.96
CA PRO A 96 13.99 -10.67 7.17
C PRO A 96 12.84 -11.34 7.92
N ILE A 97 11.71 -10.66 8.03
CA ILE A 97 10.49 -11.26 8.57
C ILE A 97 9.97 -12.34 7.64
N ARG A 98 9.46 -13.43 8.22
CA ARG A 98 8.86 -14.51 7.43
C ARG A 98 7.64 -13.99 6.68
N ARG A 99 7.43 -14.49 5.46
CA ARG A 99 6.25 -14.15 4.63
C ARG A 99 4.92 -14.37 5.35
N SER A 100 4.83 -15.43 6.15
CA SER A 100 3.64 -15.72 6.96
C SER A 100 3.31 -14.63 7.98
N LEU A 101 4.30 -13.83 8.39
CA LEU A 101 4.11 -12.67 9.27
C LEU A 101 3.87 -11.41 8.44
N SER A 102 4.65 -11.21 7.36
CA SER A 102 4.60 -9.99 6.54
C SER A 102 3.22 -9.72 5.94
N GLN A 103 2.49 -10.80 5.61
CA GLN A 103 1.17 -10.73 4.97
C GLN A 103 0.01 -10.55 5.94
N LEU A 104 0.24 -10.69 7.25
CA LEU A 104 -0.84 -10.55 8.22
C LEU A 104 -1.26 -9.09 8.39
N ARG A 105 -2.56 -8.87 8.52
CA ARG A 105 -3.13 -7.54 8.81
C ARG A 105 -2.86 -7.14 10.26
N LEU A 106 -2.76 -5.83 10.48
CA LEU A 106 -2.54 -5.27 11.80
C LEU A 106 -3.68 -5.56 12.80
N SER A 107 -4.90 -5.79 12.31
CA SER A 107 -6.03 -6.28 13.09
C SER A 107 -5.78 -7.60 13.82
N THR A 108 -4.78 -8.39 13.39
CA THR A 108 -4.33 -9.61 14.08
C THR A 108 -3.61 -9.30 15.40
N PHE A 109 -2.96 -8.14 15.51
CA PHE A 109 -2.07 -7.78 16.62
C PHE A 109 -2.64 -6.67 17.49
N TYR A 110 -3.44 -5.78 16.88
CA TYR A 110 -4.01 -4.60 17.51
C TYR A 110 -5.54 -4.62 17.41
N VAL A 111 -6.17 -3.86 18.29
CA VAL A 111 -7.60 -3.63 18.32
C VAL A 111 -7.86 -2.17 18.69
N LEU A 112 -8.95 -1.62 18.18
CA LEU A 112 -9.44 -0.30 18.57
C LEU A 112 -10.14 -0.43 19.92
N GLU A 113 -9.69 0.32 20.91
CA GLU A 113 -10.32 0.37 22.22
C GLU A 113 -11.57 1.26 22.15
N PRO A 114 -12.79 0.72 22.40
CA PRO A 114 -14.03 1.48 22.20
C PRO A 114 -14.16 2.71 23.11
N SER A 115 -13.57 2.65 24.29
CA SER A 115 -13.65 3.72 25.30
C SER A 115 -12.79 4.93 24.95
N THR A 116 -11.61 4.70 24.34
CA THR A 116 -10.64 5.76 24.06
C THR A 116 -10.50 6.08 22.57
N ASN A 117 -11.06 5.25 21.68
CA ASN A 117 -10.80 5.27 20.24
C ASN A 117 -9.30 5.24 19.89
N LEU A 118 -8.50 4.59 20.74
CA LEU A 118 -7.06 4.41 20.52
C LEU A 118 -6.76 2.97 20.14
N LEU A 119 -5.72 2.79 19.33
CA LEU A 119 -5.19 1.45 19.13
C LEU A 119 -4.52 0.95 20.41
N ARG A 120 -4.72 -0.33 20.70
CA ARG A 120 -3.94 -1.06 21.69
C ARG A 120 -3.57 -2.44 21.17
N ALA A 121 -2.52 -3.01 21.73
CA ALA A 121 -2.18 -4.40 21.48
C ALA A 121 -3.31 -5.30 21.99
N ARG A 122 -3.61 -6.36 21.23
CA ARG A 122 -4.47 -7.43 21.70
C ARG A 122 -3.86 -8.11 22.92
N THR A 123 -4.69 -8.55 23.83
CA THR A 123 -4.30 -9.41 24.95
C THR A 123 -4.20 -10.87 24.49
N ASN A 124 -3.62 -11.74 25.32
CA ASN A 124 -3.48 -13.16 24.98
C ASN A 124 -4.83 -13.86 24.75
N SER A 125 -5.87 -13.46 25.47
CA SER A 125 -7.22 -14.01 25.31
C SER A 125 -7.90 -13.55 24.02
N GLU A 126 -7.56 -12.36 23.52
CA GLU A 126 -8.10 -11.82 22.25
C GLU A 126 -7.40 -12.36 21.00
N MET A 127 -6.24 -12.99 21.16
CA MET A 127 -5.46 -13.57 20.05
C MET A 127 -5.96 -14.97 19.71
N THR A 128 -7.13 -15.05 19.07
CA THR A 128 -7.70 -16.33 18.62
C THR A 128 -7.09 -16.81 17.31
N VAL A 129 -6.62 -15.88 16.48
CA VAL A 129 -6.11 -16.16 15.13
C VAL A 129 -4.59 -15.95 15.10
N TYR A 130 -3.84 -17.04 14.87
CA TYR A 130 -2.37 -17.08 14.87
C TYR A 130 -1.69 -16.55 16.14
N PRO A 131 -2.06 -17.03 17.34
CA PRO A 131 -1.57 -16.49 18.63
C PRO A 131 -0.05 -16.43 18.75
N TYR A 132 0.65 -17.46 18.25
CA TYR A 132 2.10 -17.50 18.29
C TYR A 132 2.74 -16.41 17.42
N ILE A 133 2.23 -16.21 16.20
CA ILE A 133 2.73 -15.20 15.27
C ILE A 133 2.42 -13.80 15.81
N ALA A 134 1.22 -13.62 16.37
CA ALA A 134 0.79 -12.38 17.01
C ALA A 134 1.74 -11.94 18.14
N ARG A 135 2.00 -12.83 19.09
CA ARG A 135 2.95 -12.58 20.17
C ARG A 135 4.36 -12.32 19.67
N ARG A 136 4.81 -13.08 18.66
CA ARG A 136 6.14 -12.89 18.07
C ARG A 136 6.31 -11.49 17.49
N PHE A 137 5.33 -11.00 16.73
CA PHE A 137 5.37 -9.65 16.17
C PHE A 137 5.46 -8.58 17.26
N LEU A 138 4.57 -8.64 18.26
CA LEU A 138 4.58 -7.69 19.36
C LEU A 138 5.90 -7.72 20.14
N ARG A 139 6.49 -8.90 20.32
CA ARG A 139 7.83 -9.04 20.91
C ARG A 139 8.91 -8.39 20.05
N LEU A 140 8.90 -8.61 18.74
CA LEU A 140 9.86 -7.97 17.82
C LEU A 140 9.77 -6.44 17.85
N ALA A 141 8.55 -5.90 17.94
CA ALA A 141 8.35 -4.46 18.05
C ALA A 141 8.88 -3.92 19.39
N ARG A 142 8.60 -4.60 20.52
CA ARG A 142 9.09 -4.21 21.85
C ARG A 142 10.61 -4.29 21.98
N GLU A 143 11.23 -5.29 21.37
CA GLU A 143 12.69 -5.48 21.37
C GLU A 143 13.40 -4.60 20.32
N ASN A 144 12.70 -3.67 19.65
CA ASN A 144 13.23 -2.82 18.59
C ASN A 144 13.90 -3.58 17.43
N LYS A 145 13.55 -4.86 17.24
CA LYS A 145 14.04 -5.69 16.12
C LYS A 145 13.36 -5.37 14.80
N ILE A 146 12.18 -4.75 14.87
CA ILE A 146 11.49 -4.15 13.73
C ILE A 146 11.20 -2.68 14.06
N ILE A 147 11.30 -1.79 13.07
CA ILE A 147 10.91 -0.39 13.21
C ILE A 147 9.58 -0.19 12.50
N ILE A 148 8.60 0.27 13.27
CA ILE A 148 7.25 0.57 12.81
C ILE A 148 7.19 2.03 12.34
N SER A 149 6.51 2.27 11.24
CA SER A 149 6.30 3.60 10.65
C SER A 149 5.51 4.53 11.55
N LEU A 150 5.89 5.81 11.54
CA LEU A 150 5.33 6.85 12.40
C LEU A 150 3.81 6.98 12.23
N PHE A 151 3.29 6.79 11.02
CA PHE A 151 1.85 6.81 10.77
C PHE A 151 1.08 5.76 11.58
N LEU A 152 1.70 4.61 11.91
CA LEU A 152 1.07 3.59 12.75
C LEU A 152 1.14 3.96 14.24
N VAL A 153 2.12 4.76 14.67
CA VAL A 153 2.23 5.20 16.07
C VAL A 153 1.15 6.23 16.42
N ARG A 154 0.77 7.08 15.46
CA ARG A 154 -0.19 8.17 15.66
C ARG A 154 -1.55 7.72 16.26
N PRO A 155 -2.20 6.64 15.79
CA PRO A 155 -3.43 6.12 16.41
C PRO A 155 -3.33 5.61 17.87
N PHE A 156 -2.12 5.48 18.43
CA PHE A 156 -1.93 5.14 19.85
C PHE A 156 -1.89 6.38 20.75
N ILE A 157 -1.79 7.58 20.17
CA ILE A 157 -1.62 8.83 20.90
C ILE A 157 -3.00 9.46 21.16
N PRO A 158 -3.32 9.80 22.42
CA PRO A 158 -4.55 10.52 22.76
C PRO A 158 -4.67 11.85 22.00
N VAL A 159 -5.89 12.18 21.57
CA VAL A 159 -6.16 13.35 20.72
C VAL A 159 -5.69 14.67 21.34
N HIS A 160 -5.88 14.82 22.65
CA HIS A 160 -5.47 16.03 23.38
C HIS A 160 -3.94 16.17 23.50
N VAL A 161 -3.18 15.09 23.31
CA VAL A 161 -1.70 15.09 23.35
C VAL A 161 -1.09 15.26 21.96
N ALA A 162 -1.80 14.84 20.90
CA ALA A 162 -1.34 14.91 19.52
C ALA A 162 -0.77 16.29 19.08
N PRO A 163 -1.34 17.45 19.47
CA PRO A 163 -0.77 18.75 19.10
C PRO A 163 0.40 19.21 19.98
N LEU A 164 0.68 18.55 21.11
CA LEU A 164 1.69 18.98 22.09
C LEU A 164 3.08 18.37 21.85
N GLY A 165 3.20 17.41 20.93
CA GLY A 165 4.45 16.71 20.65
C GLY A 165 5.41 17.47 19.71
N ALA A 166 6.64 16.97 19.59
CA ALA A 166 7.66 17.50 18.68
C ALA A 166 7.24 17.47 17.19
N HIS A 167 6.32 16.57 16.84
CA HIS A 167 5.73 16.46 15.51
C HIS A 167 4.20 16.51 15.63
N PRO A 168 3.63 17.71 15.75
CA PRO A 168 2.19 17.87 15.95
C PRO A 168 1.41 17.36 14.74
N PHE A 169 0.26 16.75 15.01
CA PHE A 169 -0.67 16.30 13.97
C PHE A 169 -2.11 16.37 14.48
N THR A 170 -3.05 16.47 13.54
CA THR A 170 -4.49 16.40 13.84
C THR A 170 -4.98 14.98 13.61
N PRO A 171 -5.36 14.21 14.65
CA PRO A 171 -5.83 12.85 14.48
C PRO A 171 -7.14 12.81 13.68
N ASP A 172 -7.24 11.87 12.75
CA ASP A 172 -8.51 11.52 12.11
C ASP A 172 -9.28 10.54 13.00
N GLN A 173 -10.43 10.98 13.51
CA GLN A 173 -11.32 10.19 14.37
C GLN A 173 -12.38 9.41 13.57
N SER A 174 -12.33 9.46 12.24
CA SER A 174 -13.21 8.66 11.40
C SER A 174 -12.96 7.17 11.61
N ASN A 175 -14.05 6.41 11.70
CA ASN A 175 -14.02 4.96 11.71
C ASN A 175 -14.02 4.36 10.29
N ALA A 176 -14.18 5.19 9.26
CA ALA A 176 -14.13 4.74 7.88
C ALA A 176 -12.68 4.54 7.44
N VAL A 177 -12.42 3.41 6.79
CA VAL A 177 -11.12 3.12 6.17
C VAL A 177 -10.94 4.01 4.95
N ASP A 178 -9.81 4.72 4.89
CA ASP A 178 -9.51 5.66 3.81
C ASP A 178 -8.04 5.58 3.35
N ALA A 179 -7.85 5.18 2.09
CA ALA A 179 -6.53 5.17 1.44
C ALA A 179 -6.08 6.54 0.93
N THR A 180 -6.95 7.55 0.93
CA THR A 180 -6.67 8.89 0.37
C THR A 180 -5.39 9.53 0.91
N PRO A 181 -5.07 9.47 2.23
CA PRO A 181 -3.83 10.05 2.76
C PRO A 181 -2.57 9.43 2.14
N PHE A 182 -2.56 8.12 1.92
CA PHE A 182 -1.44 7.41 1.30
C PHE A 182 -1.34 7.71 -0.20
N LEU A 183 -2.48 7.76 -0.91
CA LEU A 183 -2.52 8.15 -2.32
C LEU A 183 -2.01 9.58 -2.53
N LYS A 184 -2.35 10.51 -1.63
CA LYS A 184 -1.84 11.89 -1.64
C LYS A 184 -0.33 11.92 -1.41
N ALA A 185 0.20 11.15 -0.46
CA ALA A 185 1.65 11.09 -0.20
C ALA A 185 2.45 10.64 -1.44
N LEU A 186 1.92 9.68 -2.20
CA LEU A 186 2.53 9.26 -3.46
C LEU A 186 2.23 10.19 -4.65
N ASN A 187 1.45 11.26 -4.47
CA ASN A 187 0.95 12.14 -5.53
C ASN A 187 0.17 11.39 -6.63
N LEU A 188 -0.48 10.27 -6.28
CA LEU A 188 -1.30 9.48 -7.22
C LEU A 188 -2.68 10.11 -7.42
N ILE A 189 -3.10 10.98 -6.51
CA ILE A 189 -4.31 11.78 -6.62
C ILE A 189 -3.97 13.25 -6.38
N SER A 190 -4.53 14.13 -7.21
CA SER A 190 -4.33 15.56 -7.08
C SER A 190 -5.47 16.19 -6.29
N SER A 191 -5.15 17.13 -5.40
CA SER A 191 -6.16 17.98 -4.73
C SER A 191 -6.40 19.30 -5.46
N GLY A 192 -5.89 19.46 -6.69
CA GLY A 192 -6.06 20.68 -7.50
C GLY A 192 -5.48 20.60 -8.93
N PRO A 193 -5.55 21.68 -9.72
CA PRO A 193 -5.12 21.71 -11.13
C PRO A 193 -3.60 21.59 -11.34
N ALA A 194 -2.79 21.72 -10.29
CA ALA A 194 -1.32 21.71 -10.37
C ALA A 194 -0.67 20.31 -10.32
N GLY A 195 -1.43 19.23 -10.17
CA GLY A 195 -0.88 17.91 -9.80
C GLY A 195 -1.09 16.80 -10.82
N ILE A 196 -0.85 17.05 -12.11
CA ILE A 196 -0.74 15.95 -13.06
C ILE A 196 0.59 15.23 -12.79
N PHE A 197 0.48 13.99 -12.31
CA PHE A 197 1.61 13.12 -12.09
C PHE A 197 2.23 12.71 -13.45
N SER A 198 3.15 13.53 -13.95
CA SER A 198 3.79 13.31 -15.25
C SER A 198 4.82 12.19 -15.18
N SER A 199 5.11 11.55 -16.32
CA SER A 199 6.17 10.55 -16.44
C SER A 199 7.55 11.09 -16.02
N LYS A 200 7.78 12.40 -16.14
CA LYS A 200 9.02 13.05 -15.67
C LYS A 200 9.10 13.05 -14.14
N ILE A 201 8.01 13.39 -13.45
CA ILE A 201 7.92 13.39 -11.98
C ILE A 201 8.07 11.97 -11.45
N TYR A 202 7.41 10.99 -12.09
CA TYR A 202 7.53 9.58 -11.75
C TYR A 202 9.00 9.11 -11.79
N ARG A 203 9.68 9.28 -12.94
CA ARG A 203 11.08 8.85 -13.10
C ARG A 203 12.01 9.51 -12.10
N ASN A 204 11.86 10.81 -11.86
CA ASN A 204 12.67 11.53 -10.87
C ASN A 204 12.48 10.95 -9.46
N ARG A 205 11.27 10.57 -9.07
CA ARG A 205 11.00 9.94 -7.78
C ARG A 205 11.60 8.53 -7.68
N CYS A 206 11.48 7.73 -8.72
CA CYS A 206 12.09 6.40 -8.75
C CYS A 206 13.62 6.46 -8.62
N ILE A 207 14.25 7.50 -9.19
CA ILE A 207 15.70 7.73 -9.08
C ILE A 207 16.09 8.27 -7.69
N ALA A 208 15.26 9.12 -7.08
CA ALA A 208 15.57 9.70 -5.76
C ALA A 208 15.44 8.69 -4.60
N GLY A 209 14.62 7.65 -4.75
CA GLY A 209 14.34 6.66 -3.71
C GLY A 209 15.32 5.49 -3.63
N VAL A 210 16.19 5.33 -4.62
CA VAL A 210 17.11 4.21 -4.75
C VAL A 210 18.49 4.78 -5.10
N ASN A 211 19.59 4.22 -4.56
CA ASN A 211 20.85 4.28 -5.30
C ASN A 211 20.52 3.81 -6.72
N PRO A 212 20.72 4.64 -7.77
CA PRO A 212 20.14 4.40 -9.08
C PRO A 212 20.32 2.94 -9.46
N PRO A 213 19.27 2.22 -9.91
CA PRO A 213 19.46 0.84 -10.28
C PRO A 213 20.65 0.80 -11.24
N THR A 214 21.68 0.04 -10.90
CA THR A 214 22.88 -0.17 -11.71
C THR A 214 22.55 -0.84 -13.04
N GLN A 215 21.27 -1.00 -13.41
CA GLN A 215 20.82 -1.25 -14.77
C GLN A 215 20.99 0.00 -15.65
N LYS A 216 22.26 0.31 -15.93
CA LYS A 216 22.72 0.92 -17.18
C LYS A 216 22.66 -0.09 -18.33
N HIS A 217 21.56 -0.82 -18.45
CA HIS A 217 21.33 -1.66 -19.63
C HIS A 217 20.23 -1.00 -20.44
N PRO A 218 20.58 0.01 -21.28
CA PRO A 218 19.63 0.50 -22.27
C PRO A 218 19.10 -0.71 -23.03
N LEU A 219 17.77 -0.77 -23.19
CA LEU A 219 17.13 -1.79 -24.03
C LEU A 219 17.88 -1.85 -25.37
N PRO A 220 18.31 -3.04 -25.83
CA PRO A 220 18.98 -3.17 -27.11
C PRO A 220 18.10 -2.59 -28.22
N HIS A 221 18.69 -1.94 -29.22
CA HIS A 221 17.98 -1.28 -30.33
C HIS A 221 16.85 -2.15 -30.91
N LYS A 222 17.08 -3.46 -31.09
CA LYS A 222 16.08 -4.41 -31.59
C LYS A 222 14.81 -4.51 -30.71
N LYS A 223 14.96 -4.46 -29.38
CA LYS A 223 13.83 -4.49 -28.44
C LYS A 223 13.09 -3.15 -28.43
N TRP A 224 13.81 -2.03 -28.58
CA TRP A 224 13.20 -0.72 -28.78
C TRP A 224 12.37 -0.68 -30.06
N THR A 225 12.91 -1.14 -31.18
CA THR A 225 12.17 -1.20 -32.45
C THR A 225 10.91 -2.05 -32.30
N LEU A 226 10.97 -3.16 -31.57
CA LEU A 226 9.82 -4.02 -31.32
C LEU A 226 8.75 -3.32 -30.45
N PHE A 227 9.18 -2.62 -29.38
CA PHE A 227 8.30 -1.83 -28.52
C PHE A 227 7.58 -0.73 -29.32
N TRP A 228 8.30 0.01 -30.17
CA TRP A 228 7.73 1.08 -31.00
C TRP A 228 6.86 0.57 -32.16
N LYS A 229 7.06 -0.69 -32.60
CA LYS A 229 6.21 -1.37 -33.57
C LYS A 229 4.91 -1.89 -32.96
N PHE A 230 4.85 -2.08 -31.63
CA PHE A 230 3.64 -2.52 -30.96
C PHE A 230 2.53 -1.46 -31.10
N THR A 231 1.32 -1.85 -31.47
CA THR A 231 0.17 -0.96 -31.67
C THR A 231 -0.42 -0.46 -30.33
N LEU A 232 0.42 0.21 -29.54
CA LEU A 232 0.01 1.00 -28.39
C LEU A 232 -0.20 2.46 -28.82
N ILE A 233 -1.27 3.07 -28.31
CA ILE A 233 -1.55 4.49 -28.49
C ILE A 233 -0.39 5.28 -27.87
N TYR A 234 0.03 6.38 -28.52
CA TYR A 234 1.20 7.17 -28.12
C TYR A 234 1.17 7.59 -26.63
N ALA A 235 -0.01 7.96 -26.13
CA ALA A 235 -0.22 8.30 -24.72
C ALA A 235 0.10 7.14 -23.75
N CYS A 236 -0.23 5.90 -24.14
CA CYS A 236 0.11 4.71 -23.36
C CYS A 236 1.61 4.47 -23.36
N ARG A 237 2.34 4.74 -24.46
CA ARG A 237 3.80 4.51 -24.54
C ARG A 237 4.60 5.37 -23.55
N ASN A 238 4.14 6.59 -23.24
CA ASN A 238 4.79 7.50 -22.29
C ASN A 238 4.74 7.04 -20.82
N VAL A 239 3.86 6.11 -20.48
CA VAL A 239 3.83 5.49 -19.14
C VAL A 239 4.93 4.43 -18.99
N TRP A 240 5.50 3.94 -20.11
CA TRP A 240 6.42 2.81 -20.16
C TRP A 240 7.87 3.22 -20.46
N TYR A 241 8.10 4.49 -20.78
CA TYR A 241 9.41 5.13 -20.91
C TYR A 241 9.86 5.72 -19.57
#